data_AF-A0A6C0LEF3-F1
#
_entry.id   AF-A0A6C0LEF3-F1
#
_cell.length_a   1.000
_cell.length_b   1.000
_cell.length_c   1.000
_cell.angle_alpha   90.00
_cell.angle_beta   90.00
_cell.angle_gamma   90.00
#
_symmetry.space_group_name_H-M   'P 1'
#
loop_
_entity.id
_entity.type
_entity.pdbx_description
1 polymer ?
#
loop_
_entity_poly.entity_id
_entity_poly.type
_entity_poly.pdbx_seq_one_letter_code
_entity_poly.pdbx_strand_id
1 'polypeptide(L)'
;MEQVKINFTPDRIKYIVYERITNAVFDNNGTIFGGYVRDKIISDHYKTIYNEANSYNMHHIHKFWNCFNQPETAARALVAKDMDICMYRKEDVYAFINTLQSIFSEEFGITNISSSEFTEISEHSYFSLPIMMYKRIRYTATVGRIPYVYCGTEICFDFDILIPKKKWLQPPFNRVDMLSNVFIMNKQGIVMSNNTGTVIDKMSILNKQKMASKIMSDIVEFKTQFCMLDNRNKFMSGDHEYNRKAIMRINKMLFKTFPWQITNLPFAMHDFKKIMNIENTCCICMDKFKKNDRCVEIYIDNSTKTEKVCSCVAHDKCIFKYFDKQLESAKNNDETVFDSMDEFEFRCPMRNVVNFKKCANATSNLIRDKLNSP
;
A
#
# COMPACT_ATOMS: atom_id res chain seq x y z
N MET A 1 9.73 -43.56 10.92
CA MET A 1 8.42 -42.90 11.00
C MET A 1 8.46 -41.71 10.04
N GLU A 2 8.03 -41.91 8.80
CA GLU A 2 8.01 -40.84 7.80
C GLU A 2 6.96 -39.81 8.23
N GLN A 3 7.41 -38.60 8.59
CA GLN A 3 6.51 -37.47 8.79
C GLN A 3 5.85 -37.17 7.44
N VAL A 4 4.54 -37.40 7.35
CA VAL A 4 3.73 -36.97 6.20
C VAL A 4 3.87 -35.45 6.10
N LYS A 5 4.71 -34.97 5.17
CA LYS A 5 4.81 -33.55 4.86
C LYS A 5 3.60 -33.15 4.03
N ILE A 6 2.56 -32.66 4.70
CA ILE A 6 1.44 -32.00 4.02
C ILE A 6 1.94 -30.64 3.54
N ASN A 7 2.29 -30.56 2.25
CA ASN A 7 2.68 -29.31 1.60
C ASN A 7 1.43 -28.61 1.05
N PHE A 8 0.91 -27.61 1.76
CA PHE A 8 -0.03 -26.64 1.21
C PHE A 8 0.60 -25.25 1.20
N THR A 9 0.19 -24.40 0.25
CA THR A 9 0.65 -23.01 0.18
C THR A 9 -0.43 -22.11 0.76
N PRO A 10 -0.20 -21.44 1.91
CA PRO A 10 -1.18 -20.53 2.52
C PRO A 10 -1.69 -19.45 1.54
N ASP A 11 -0.79 -18.91 0.71
CA ASP A 11 -1.14 -17.92 -0.31
C ASP A 11 -2.14 -18.46 -1.35
N ARG A 12 -2.00 -19.74 -1.75
CA ARG A 12 -2.97 -20.37 -2.66
C ARG A 12 -4.36 -20.44 -2.04
N ILE A 13 -4.45 -20.84 -0.78
CA ILE A 13 -5.73 -20.92 -0.05
C ILE A 13 -6.33 -19.51 0.05
N LYS A 14 -5.52 -18.54 0.47
CA LYS A 14 -5.94 -17.13 0.61
C LYS A 14 -6.42 -16.55 -0.72
N TYR A 15 -5.74 -16.84 -1.83
CA TYR A 15 -6.14 -16.45 -3.18
C TYR A 15 -7.52 -16.98 -3.56
N ILE A 16 -7.76 -18.29 -3.39
CA ILE A 16 -9.05 -18.93 -3.75
C ILE A 16 -10.20 -18.31 -2.94
N VAL A 17 -9.99 -18.13 -1.63
CA VAL A 17 -10.99 -17.54 -0.75
C VAL A 17 -11.24 -16.08 -1.11
N TYR A 18 -10.21 -15.31 -1.45
CA TYR A 18 -10.41 -13.94 -1.91
C TYR A 18 -11.14 -13.83 -3.24
N GLU A 19 -11.00 -14.79 -4.17
CA GLU A 19 -11.82 -14.82 -5.39
C GLU A 19 -13.31 -14.99 -5.05
N ARG A 20 -13.65 -15.90 -4.14
CA ARG A 20 -15.04 -16.06 -3.66
C ARG A 20 -15.56 -14.78 -2.99
N ILE A 21 -14.76 -14.17 -2.13
CA ILE A 21 -15.13 -12.93 -1.42
C ILE A 21 -15.28 -11.77 -2.40
N THR A 22 -14.44 -11.68 -3.42
CA THR A 22 -14.53 -10.65 -4.47
C THR A 22 -15.90 -10.71 -5.16
N ASN A 23 -16.36 -11.90 -5.52
CA ASN A 23 -17.69 -12.08 -6.09
C ASN A 23 -18.79 -11.67 -5.11
N ALA A 24 -18.67 -12.06 -3.84
CA ALA A 24 -19.62 -11.66 -2.80
C ALA A 24 -19.67 -10.14 -2.58
N VAL A 25 -18.54 -9.43 -2.68
CA VAL A 25 -18.52 -7.96 -2.63
C VAL A 25 -19.35 -7.39 -3.79
N PHE A 26 -19.18 -7.89 -5.01
CA PHE A 26 -19.88 -7.39 -6.19
C PHE A 26 -21.37 -7.71 -6.19
N ASP A 27 -21.75 -8.90 -5.72
CA ASP A 27 -23.16 -9.29 -5.60
C ASP A 27 -23.89 -8.46 -4.53
N ASN A 28 -23.15 -7.89 -3.57
CA ASN A 28 -23.63 -6.93 -2.59
C ASN A 28 -23.36 -5.46 -3.00
N ASN A 29 -23.23 -5.16 -4.29
CA ASN A 29 -23.04 -3.81 -4.85
C ASN A 29 -21.81 -3.05 -4.28
N GLY A 30 -20.83 -3.77 -3.75
CA GLY A 30 -19.60 -3.21 -3.22
C GLY A 30 -18.56 -2.93 -4.29
N THR A 31 -17.57 -2.11 -3.93
CA THR A 31 -16.40 -1.77 -4.73
C THR A 31 -15.16 -2.02 -3.90
N ILE A 32 -14.18 -2.75 -4.45
CA ILE A 32 -12.89 -3.01 -3.81
C ILE A 32 -11.90 -1.93 -4.25
N PHE A 33 -11.02 -1.47 -3.38
CA PHE A 33 -10.04 -0.45 -3.71
C PHE A 33 -8.70 -0.67 -2.99
N GLY A 34 -7.75 0.25 -3.20
CA GLY A 34 -6.52 0.30 -2.41
C GLY A 34 -5.55 -0.85 -2.69
N GLY A 35 -5.05 -1.46 -1.61
CA GLY A 35 -3.95 -2.43 -1.67
C GLY A 35 -4.25 -3.64 -2.56
N TYR A 36 -5.46 -4.17 -2.41
CA TYR A 36 -5.94 -5.37 -3.09
C TYR A 36 -5.94 -5.22 -4.62
N VAL A 37 -6.50 -4.11 -5.13
CA VAL A 37 -6.65 -3.87 -6.58
C VAL A 37 -5.29 -3.80 -7.26
N ARG A 38 -4.34 -3.09 -6.65
CA ARG A 38 -2.97 -2.96 -7.18
C ARG A 38 -2.24 -4.31 -7.18
N ASP A 39 -2.35 -5.06 -6.10
CA ASP A 39 -1.69 -6.38 -6.00
C ASP A 39 -2.31 -7.38 -7.00
N LYS A 40 -3.62 -7.25 -7.30
CA LYS A 40 -4.32 -8.02 -8.36
C LYS A 40 -3.82 -7.69 -9.77
N ILE A 41 -3.63 -6.40 -10.11
CA ILE A 41 -3.04 -5.98 -11.40
C ILE A 41 -1.67 -6.64 -11.62
N ILE A 42 -0.83 -6.63 -10.58
CA ILE A 42 0.52 -7.22 -10.62
C ILE A 42 0.44 -8.72 -10.81
N SER A 43 -0.32 -9.41 -9.95
CA SER A 43 -0.45 -10.86 -10.00
C SER A 43 -0.99 -11.34 -11.36
N ASP A 44 -2.01 -10.68 -11.90
CA ASP A 44 -2.62 -11.05 -13.19
C ASP A 44 -1.64 -10.82 -14.38
N HIS A 45 -0.86 -9.74 -14.36
CA HIS A 45 0.16 -9.48 -15.37
C HIS A 45 1.24 -10.58 -15.37
N TYR A 46 1.87 -10.84 -14.22
CA TYR A 46 2.93 -11.83 -14.11
C TYR A 46 2.42 -13.28 -14.27
N LYS A 47 1.15 -13.54 -13.93
CA LYS A 47 0.48 -14.81 -14.23
C LYS A 47 0.39 -15.06 -15.72
N THR A 48 0.05 -14.03 -16.50
CA THR A 48 -0.01 -14.11 -17.98
C THR A 48 1.35 -14.50 -18.55
N ILE A 49 2.41 -13.76 -18.17
CA ILE A 49 3.79 -14.04 -18.62
C ILE A 49 4.22 -15.47 -18.24
N TYR A 50 3.97 -15.89 -16.99
CA TYR A 50 4.29 -17.23 -16.54
C TYR A 50 3.56 -18.30 -17.37
N ASN A 51 2.26 -18.13 -17.61
CA ASN A 51 1.46 -19.10 -18.34
C ASN A 51 1.88 -19.22 -19.81
N GLU A 52 2.22 -18.11 -20.47
CA GLU A 52 2.74 -18.11 -21.84
C GLU A 52 4.03 -18.93 -21.95
N ALA A 53 4.95 -18.76 -20.99
CA ALA A 53 6.21 -19.50 -20.92
C ALA A 53 6.05 -20.98 -20.51
N ASN A 54 4.89 -21.40 -19.99
CA ASN A 54 4.64 -22.74 -19.44
C ASN A 54 3.43 -23.46 -20.08
N SER A 55 3.02 -23.04 -21.28
CA SER A 55 1.74 -23.32 -21.96
C SER A 55 1.36 -24.80 -22.21
N TYR A 56 2.11 -25.79 -21.73
CA TYR A 56 1.95 -27.20 -22.12
C TYR A 56 1.97 -28.26 -21.00
N ASN A 57 1.93 -27.91 -19.70
CA ASN A 57 1.93 -28.96 -18.67
C ASN A 57 0.96 -28.71 -17.51
N MET A 58 -0.15 -29.47 -17.51
CA MET A 58 -1.15 -29.53 -16.44
C MET A 58 -0.54 -29.96 -15.08
N HIS A 59 0.63 -30.62 -15.09
CA HIS A 59 1.41 -30.97 -13.88
C HIS A 59 2.11 -29.78 -13.19
N HIS A 60 2.01 -28.55 -13.71
CA HIS A 60 2.71 -27.37 -13.17
C HIS A 60 1.91 -26.55 -12.14
N ILE A 61 0.71 -26.97 -11.74
CA ILE A 61 -0.10 -26.19 -10.77
C ILE A 61 0.61 -26.00 -9.43
N HIS A 62 1.42 -26.97 -8.99
CA HIS A 62 2.24 -26.87 -7.78
C HIS A 62 3.46 -25.95 -7.95
N LYS A 63 3.95 -25.79 -9.20
CA LYS A 63 5.07 -24.91 -9.53
C LYS A 63 4.66 -23.44 -9.62
N PHE A 64 3.39 -23.16 -9.95
CA PHE A 64 2.87 -21.79 -10.03
C PHE A 64 3.12 -21.02 -8.73
N TRP A 65 2.81 -21.62 -7.59
CA TRP A 65 2.93 -21.00 -6.26
C TRP A 65 4.34 -21.04 -5.67
N ASN A 66 5.30 -21.68 -6.35
CA ASN A 66 6.68 -21.72 -5.92
C ASN A 66 7.46 -20.52 -6.52
N CYS A 67 7.67 -19.47 -5.73
CA CYS A 67 8.40 -18.27 -6.15
C CYS A 67 9.87 -18.51 -6.52
N PHE A 68 10.45 -19.67 -6.16
CA PHE A 68 11.80 -20.06 -6.60
C PHE A 68 11.80 -20.68 -8.00
N ASN A 69 10.66 -21.17 -8.46
CA ASN A 69 10.48 -21.61 -9.84
C ASN A 69 10.13 -20.40 -10.70
N GLN A 70 11.03 -19.99 -11.59
CA GLN A 70 10.96 -18.73 -12.37
C GLN A 70 10.84 -17.47 -11.48
N PRO A 71 11.94 -17.05 -10.81
CA PRO A 71 11.95 -15.88 -9.93
C PRO A 71 11.52 -14.57 -10.62
N GLU A 72 11.76 -14.44 -11.93
CA GLU A 72 11.39 -13.29 -12.77
C GLU A 72 9.87 -13.04 -12.84
N THR A 73 9.06 -14.07 -12.58
CA THR A 73 7.59 -13.96 -12.49
C THR A 73 7.09 -14.26 -11.07
N ALA A 74 7.94 -14.22 -10.03
CA ALA A 74 7.55 -14.54 -8.66
C ALA A 74 6.34 -13.72 -8.16
N ALA A 75 6.19 -12.49 -8.66
CA ALA A 75 5.05 -11.63 -8.37
C ALA A 75 3.69 -12.19 -8.83
N ARG A 76 3.65 -13.23 -9.66
CA ARG A 76 2.42 -13.97 -10.01
C ARG A 76 1.73 -14.57 -8.78
N ALA A 77 2.51 -14.95 -7.76
CA ALA A 77 2.01 -15.55 -6.51
C ALA A 77 1.68 -14.51 -5.44
N LEU A 78 1.72 -13.21 -5.79
CA LEU A 78 1.38 -12.13 -4.88
C LEU A 78 -0.10 -12.21 -4.49
N VAL A 79 -0.35 -12.27 -3.19
CA VAL A 79 -1.70 -12.24 -2.61
C VAL A 79 -1.78 -11.06 -1.64
N ALA A 80 -2.87 -10.31 -1.75
CA ALA A 80 -3.11 -9.14 -0.89
C ALA A 80 -3.13 -9.54 0.59
N LYS A 81 -2.75 -8.61 1.48
CA LYS A 81 -2.81 -8.86 2.93
C LYS A 81 -4.20 -8.55 3.49
N ASP A 82 -4.76 -7.45 3.01
CA ASP A 82 -5.99 -6.79 3.39
C ASP A 82 -6.87 -6.50 2.16
N MET A 83 -8.17 -6.36 2.37
CA MET A 83 -9.14 -5.95 1.34
C MET A 83 -9.95 -4.74 1.83
N ASP A 84 -9.79 -3.62 1.13
CA ASP A 84 -10.54 -2.39 1.39
C ASP A 84 -11.82 -2.38 0.53
N ILE A 85 -12.98 -2.25 1.17
CA ILE A 85 -14.30 -2.39 0.55
C ILE A 85 -15.15 -1.14 0.83
N CYS A 86 -15.70 -0.56 -0.23
CA CYS A 86 -16.68 0.52 -0.15
C CYS A 86 -18.05 0.00 -0.53
N MET A 87 -19.04 0.26 0.32
CA MET A 87 -20.46 0.02 0.07
C MET A 87 -21.26 1.31 0.28
N TYR A 88 -22.49 1.37 -0.22
CA TYR A 88 -23.27 2.62 -0.23
C TYR A 88 -24.54 2.57 0.63
N ARG A 89 -24.87 1.39 1.17
CA ARG A 89 -26.03 1.14 2.01
C ARG A 89 -25.65 0.22 3.17
N LYS A 90 -26.28 0.42 4.33
CA LYS A 90 -26.00 -0.41 5.53
C LYS A 90 -26.49 -1.84 5.31
N GLU A 91 -27.59 -1.98 4.59
CA GLU A 91 -28.21 -3.26 4.25
C GLU A 91 -27.25 -4.13 3.43
N ASP A 92 -26.55 -3.53 2.44
CA ASP A 92 -25.53 -4.21 1.64
C ASP A 92 -24.35 -4.69 2.52
N VAL A 93 -23.94 -3.90 3.51
CA VAL A 93 -22.88 -4.28 4.46
C VAL A 93 -23.30 -5.47 5.31
N TYR A 94 -24.51 -5.46 5.87
CA TYR A 94 -24.99 -6.58 6.67
C TYR A 94 -25.17 -7.86 5.84
N ALA A 95 -25.71 -7.75 4.62
CA ALA A 95 -25.84 -8.87 3.70
C ALA A 95 -24.47 -9.45 3.31
N PHE A 96 -23.48 -8.58 3.06
CA PHE A 96 -22.12 -9.00 2.81
C PHE A 96 -21.47 -9.70 3.99
N ILE A 97 -21.61 -9.18 5.22
CA ILE A 97 -21.05 -9.82 6.43
C ILE A 97 -21.64 -11.22 6.64
N ASN A 98 -22.95 -11.38 6.44
CA ASN A 98 -23.59 -12.70 6.50
C ASN A 98 -23.03 -13.65 5.43
N THR A 99 -22.86 -13.15 4.20
CA THR A 99 -22.26 -13.92 3.09
C THR A 99 -20.81 -14.31 3.41
N LEU A 100 -20.05 -13.40 4.01
CA LEU A 100 -18.66 -13.62 4.42
C LEU A 100 -18.57 -14.73 5.47
N GLN A 101 -19.45 -14.70 6.48
CA GLN A 101 -19.53 -15.75 7.50
C GLN A 101 -19.86 -17.12 6.89
N SER A 102 -20.76 -17.18 5.91
CA SER A 102 -21.06 -18.42 5.18
C SER A 102 -19.86 -18.92 4.39
N ILE A 103 -19.17 -18.06 3.63
CA ILE A 103 -17.96 -18.43 2.86
C ILE A 103 -16.91 -19.05 3.78
N PHE A 104 -16.62 -18.40 4.90
CA PHE A 104 -15.64 -18.91 5.86
C PHE A 104 -16.09 -20.26 6.44
N SER A 105 -17.34 -20.35 6.89
CA SER A 105 -17.88 -21.59 7.48
C SER A 105 -17.85 -22.78 6.51
N GLU A 106 -18.12 -22.54 5.22
CA GLU A 106 -18.05 -23.55 4.16
C GLU A 106 -16.62 -23.97 3.84
N GLU A 107 -15.69 -23.02 3.72
CA GLU A 107 -14.31 -23.29 3.29
C GLU A 107 -13.44 -23.93 4.38
N PHE A 108 -13.64 -23.55 5.64
CA PHE A 108 -12.76 -23.95 6.74
C PHE A 108 -13.47 -24.76 7.83
N GLY A 109 -14.80 -24.72 7.89
CA GLY A 109 -15.57 -25.25 9.01
C GLY A 109 -15.56 -24.31 10.23
N ILE A 110 -16.72 -24.13 10.86
CA ILE A 110 -16.93 -23.16 11.95
C ILE A 110 -15.93 -23.32 13.10
N THR A 111 -15.52 -24.55 13.42
CA THR A 111 -14.61 -24.86 14.53
C THR A 111 -13.15 -24.47 14.27
N ASN A 112 -12.79 -24.18 13.02
CA ASN A 112 -11.43 -23.80 12.62
C ASN A 112 -11.29 -22.30 12.38
N ILE A 113 -12.32 -21.51 12.71
CA ILE A 113 -12.40 -20.10 12.42
C ILE A 113 -12.59 -19.33 13.71
N SER A 114 -11.84 -18.24 13.84
CA SER A 114 -12.16 -17.17 14.78
C SER A 114 -12.36 -15.87 14.01
N SER A 115 -13.26 -15.03 14.49
CA SER A 115 -13.46 -13.69 13.96
C SER A 115 -13.40 -12.65 15.06
N SER A 116 -12.88 -11.48 14.72
CA SER A 116 -12.97 -10.29 15.55
C SER A 116 -13.52 -9.15 14.69
N GLU A 117 -14.53 -8.46 15.21
CA GLU A 117 -15.15 -7.33 14.55
C GLU A 117 -14.99 -6.07 15.41
N PHE A 118 -14.53 -5.00 14.76
CA PHE A 118 -14.53 -3.66 15.30
C PHE A 118 -15.45 -2.81 14.44
N THR A 119 -16.48 -2.22 15.04
CA THR A 119 -17.42 -1.34 14.35
C THR A 119 -17.35 0.02 14.98
N GLU A 120 -17.26 1.04 14.15
CA GLU A 120 -17.14 2.40 14.61
C GLU A 120 -18.04 3.31 13.77
N ILE A 121 -18.98 3.93 14.49
CA ILE A 121 -20.12 4.67 13.95
C ILE A 121 -20.02 6.10 14.47
N SER A 122 -19.07 6.87 13.95
CA SER A 122 -18.94 8.30 14.22
C SER A 122 -17.95 8.95 13.24
N GLU A 123 -17.77 10.27 13.30
CA GLU A 123 -16.72 10.95 12.54
C GLU A 123 -15.33 10.54 13.04
N HIS A 124 -14.80 9.40 12.57
CA HIS A 124 -13.43 9.05 12.91
C HIS A 124 -12.39 9.81 12.09
N SER A 125 -11.38 10.27 12.83
CA SER A 125 -10.14 10.90 12.36
C SER A 125 -9.24 9.98 11.53
N TYR A 126 -9.58 8.68 11.43
CA TYR A 126 -8.80 7.68 10.68
C TYR A 126 -8.52 8.14 9.24
N PHE A 127 -9.46 8.88 8.67
CA PHE A 127 -9.26 9.56 7.40
C PHE A 127 -9.64 11.03 7.36
N SER A 128 -10.37 11.57 8.34
CA SER A 128 -11.10 12.85 8.18
C SER A 128 -11.93 12.91 6.89
N LEU A 129 -12.28 11.74 6.36
CA LEU A 129 -13.17 11.54 5.24
C LEU A 129 -14.60 11.63 5.76
N PRO A 130 -15.55 12.09 4.96
CA PRO A 130 -16.95 12.05 5.32
C PRO A 130 -17.43 10.59 5.24
N ILE A 131 -17.08 9.77 6.23
CA ILE A 131 -17.49 8.37 6.39
C ILE A 131 -18.71 8.34 7.32
N MET A 132 -19.70 7.54 6.95
CA MET A 132 -20.92 7.29 7.73
C MET A 132 -20.75 6.07 8.64
N MET A 133 -20.02 5.06 8.17
CA MET A 133 -19.76 3.83 8.89
C MET A 133 -18.40 3.28 8.49
N TYR A 134 -17.65 2.80 9.48
CA TYR A 134 -16.44 2.02 9.26
C TYR A 134 -16.52 0.73 10.09
N LYS A 135 -16.24 -0.40 9.44
CA LYS A 135 -16.18 -1.72 10.05
C LYS A 135 -14.88 -2.39 9.65
N ARG A 136 -14.12 -2.83 10.64
CA ARG A 136 -12.93 -3.65 10.47
C ARG A 136 -13.22 -5.05 10.94
N ILE A 137 -13.06 -6.02 10.05
CA ILE A 137 -13.31 -7.43 10.34
C ILE A 137 -12.05 -8.23 10.07
N ARG A 138 -11.66 -9.05 11.03
CA ARG A 138 -10.56 -10.01 10.88
C ARG A 138 -11.10 -11.42 11.06
N TYR A 139 -10.83 -12.27 10.09
CA TYR A 139 -11.02 -13.71 10.20
C TYR A 139 -9.65 -14.38 10.28
N THR A 140 -9.51 -15.32 11.22
CA THR A 140 -8.33 -16.18 11.34
C THR A 140 -8.81 -17.61 11.16
N ALA A 141 -8.34 -18.26 10.09
CA ALA A 141 -8.66 -19.64 9.77
C ALA A 141 -7.45 -20.54 10.04
N THR A 142 -7.68 -21.66 10.72
CA THR A 142 -6.63 -22.67 10.96
C THR A 142 -6.74 -23.79 9.93
N VAL A 143 -5.68 -24.03 9.15
CA VAL A 143 -5.65 -25.06 8.11
C VAL A 143 -4.61 -26.14 8.41
N GLY A 144 -4.88 -27.36 7.94
CA GLY A 144 -3.96 -28.48 8.09
C GLY A 144 -3.81 -29.00 9.52
N ARG A 145 -4.72 -28.66 10.43
CA ARG A 145 -4.73 -29.19 11.80
C ARG A 145 -4.90 -30.71 11.77
N ILE A 146 -4.00 -31.43 12.43
CA ILE A 146 -4.07 -32.88 12.62
C ILE A 146 -4.15 -33.13 14.13
N PRO A 147 -5.26 -33.69 14.66
CA PRO A 147 -5.42 -33.94 16.08
C PRO A 147 -4.19 -34.64 16.69
N TYR A 148 -3.68 -34.09 17.79
CA TYR A 148 -2.50 -34.59 18.54
C TYR A 148 -1.16 -34.61 17.78
N VAL A 149 -1.13 -34.16 16.52
CA VAL A 149 0.07 -34.23 15.66
C VAL A 149 0.54 -32.84 15.22
N TYR A 150 -0.37 -31.96 14.80
CA TYR A 150 -0.03 -30.62 14.32
C TYR A 150 -1.15 -29.63 14.60
N CYS A 151 -0.81 -28.47 15.17
CA CYS A 151 -1.78 -27.41 15.49
C CYS A 151 -2.41 -26.76 14.26
N GLY A 152 -1.82 -26.95 13.08
CA GLY A 152 -2.22 -26.28 11.85
C GLY A 152 -1.43 -25.00 11.61
N THR A 153 -1.74 -24.34 10.50
CA THR A 153 -1.21 -23.02 10.13
C THR A 153 -2.35 -22.03 10.15
N GLU A 154 -2.15 -20.88 10.80
CA GLU A 154 -3.13 -19.79 10.81
C GLU A 154 -3.01 -18.93 9.54
N ILE A 155 -4.15 -18.62 8.94
CA ILE A 155 -4.27 -17.72 7.80
C ILE A 155 -5.22 -16.59 8.19
N CYS A 156 -4.73 -15.36 8.14
CA CYS A 156 -5.51 -14.17 8.49
C CYS A 156 -6.05 -13.47 7.25
N PHE A 157 -7.31 -13.01 7.35
CA PHE A 157 -8.01 -12.22 6.36
C PHE A 157 -8.53 -10.95 7.02
N ASP A 158 -8.00 -9.80 6.61
CA ASP A 158 -8.40 -8.49 7.11
C ASP A 158 -9.27 -7.77 6.08
N PHE A 159 -10.41 -7.23 6.54
CA PHE A 159 -11.36 -6.48 5.74
C PHE A 159 -11.63 -5.12 6.38
N ASP A 160 -11.51 -4.06 5.59
CA ASP A 160 -11.88 -2.70 5.97
C ASP A 160 -13.10 -2.29 5.12
N ILE A 161 -14.28 -2.27 5.73
CA ILE A 161 -15.56 -1.98 5.06
C ILE A 161 -16.01 -0.57 5.47
N LEU A 162 -16.30 0.27 4.48
CA LEU A 162 -16.75 1.64 4.73
C LEU A 162 -18.01 2.00 3.94
N ILE A 163 -18.79 2.90 4.52
CA ILE A 163 -19.88 3.60 3.85
C ILE A 163 -19.57 5.11 3.83
N PRO A 164 -19.47 5.76 2.66
CA PRO A 164 -19.27 7.20 2.60
C PRO A 164 -20.58 7.94 2.95
N LYS A 165 -20.48 9.12 3.58
CA LYS A 165 -21.64 10.01 3.83
C LYS A 165 -22.30 10.44 2.51
N LYS A 166 -21.50 10.63 1.46
CA LYS A 166 -21.98 11.00 0.12
C LYS A 166 -22.04 9.76 -0.76
N LYS A 167 -23.24 9.32 -1.15
CA LYS A 167 -23.46 8.10 -1.94
C LYS A 167 -22.78 8.10 -3.32
N TRP A 168 -22.50 9.27 -3.89
CA TRP A 168 -21.83 9.40 -5.18
C TRP A 168 -20.30 9.40 -5.07
N LEU A 169 -19.75 9.46 -3.86
CA LEU A 169 -18.31 9.57 -3.63
C LEU A 169 -17.68 8.17 -3.64
N GLN A 170 -16.97 7.84 -4.72
CA GLN A 170 -16.26 6.57 -4.84
C GLN A 170 -14.86 6.66 -4.21
N PRO A 171 -14.24 5.54 -3.80
CA PRO A 171 -12.83 5.50 -3.42
C PRO A 171 -11.95 6.04 -4.57
N PRO A 172 -10.82 6.71 -4.29
CA PRO A 172 -10.23 7.00 -2.98
C PRO A 172 -10.78 8.30 -2.33
N PHE A 173 -12.04 8.65 -2.61
CA PHE A 173 -12.79 9.70 -1.89
C PHE A 173 -12.17 11.10 -1.98
N ASN A 174 -11.62 11.43 -3.13
CA ASN A 174 -10.86 12.63 -3.42
C ASN A 174 -9.58 12.79 -2.58
N ARG A 175 -9.02 11.67 -2.06
CA ARG A 175 -7.87 11.66 -1.16
C ARG A 175 -6.90 10.53 -1.47
N VAL A 176 -6.49 10.43 -2.74
CA VAL A 176 -5.45 9.48 -3.12
C VAL A 176 -4.15 9.76 -2.35
N ASP A 177 -3.55 8.73 -1.76
CA ASP A 177 -2.28 8.80 -1.03
C ASP A 177 -1.08 8.44 -1.90
N MET A 178 -1.25 7.47 -2.81
CA MET A 178 -0.28 7.04 -3.81
C MET A 178 -0.96 6.93 -5.17
N LEU A 179 -0.30 7.33 -6.26
CA LEU A 179 -0.90 7.29 -7.59
C LEU A 179 -1.32 5.87 -8.00
N SER A 180 -0.66 4.83 -7.48
CA SER A 180 -1.05 3.43 -7.71
C SER A 180 -2.41 3.05 -7.12
N ASN A 181 -2.97 3.87 -6.22
CA ASN A 181 -4.22 3.61 -5.50
C ASN A 181 -5.43 4.35 -6.14
N VAL A 182 -5.29 4.88 -7.35
CA VAL A 182 -6.40 5.50 -8.10
C VAL A 182 -7.40 4.48 -8.64
N PHE A 183 -7.02 3.21 -8.72
CA PHE A 183 -7.86 2.15 -9.27
C PHE A 183 -8.83 1.60 -8.23
N ILE A 184 -10.03 1.32 -8.71
CA ILE A 184 -11.07 0.59 -8.02
C ILE A 184 -11.43 -0.64 -8.83
N MET A 185 -12.00 -1.65 -8.17
CA MET A 185 -12.47 -2.86 -8.79
C MET A 185 -13.94 -3.06 -8.45
N ASN A 186 -14.76 -3.20 -9.49
CA ASN A 186 -16.19 -3.45 -9.40
C ASN A 186 -16.55 -4.65 -10.28
N LYS A 187 -17.86 -4.93 -10.42
CA LYS A 187 -18.37 -6.04 -11.24
C LYS A 187 -17.95 -5.96 -12.71
N GLN A 188 -17.65 -4.77 -13.23
CA GLN A 188 -17.19 -4.55 -14.60
C GLN A 188 -15.67 -4.71 -14.76
N GLY A 189 -14.93 -4.87 -13.65
CA GLY A 189 -13.48 -5.05 -13.63
C GLY A 189 -12.75 -3.90 -12.95
N ILE A 190 -11.47 -3.76 -13.29
CA ILE A 190 -10.59 -2.72 -12.73
C ILE A 190 -10.74 -1.45 -13.56
N VAL A 191 -11.13 -0.36 -12.91
CA VAL A 191 -11.30 0.96 -13.54
C VAL A 191 -10.63 2.04 -12.70
N MET A 192 -10.18 3.10 -13.36
CA MET A 192 -9.66 4.28 -12.66
C MET A 192 -10.81 5.10 -12.09
N SER A 193 -10.71 5.48 -10.82
CA SER A 193 -11.73 6.26 -10.13
C SER A 193 -11.89 7.66 -10.74
N ASN A 194 -13.10 8.20 -10.65
CA ASN A 194 -13.40 9.60 -10.98
C ASN A 194 -13.32 10.54 -9.75
N ASN A 195 -12.94 10.01 -8.59
CA ASN A 195 -12.86 10.73 -7.32
C ASN A 195 -11.46 10.56 -6.72
N THR A 196 -10.41 10.82 -7.52
CA THR A 196 -9.03 10.70 -7.06
C THR A 196 -8.60 11.89 -6.20
N GLY A 197 -9.19 13.06 -6.42
CA GLY A 197 -8.78 14.32 -5.79
C GLY A 197 -7.62 14.99 -6.52
N THR A 198 -7.34 14.57 -7.76
CA THR A 198 -6.20 15.05 -8.56
C THR A 198 -6.68 15.65 -9.89
N VAL A 199 -5.74 16.11 -10.71
CA VAL A 199 -6.03 16.57 -12.09
C VAL A 199 -6.62 15.47 -12.98
N ILE A 200 -6.47 14.18 -12.62
CA ILE A 200 -7.07 13.05 -13.36
C ILE A 200 -8.58 13.20 -13.45
N ASP A 201 -9.25 13.67 -12.38
CA ASP A 201 -10.71 13.74 -12.33
C ASP A 201 -11.29 14.62 -13.45
N LYS A 202 -10.51 15.63 -13.89
CA LYS A 202 -10.87 16.61 -14.92
C LYS A 202 -10.42 16.22 -16.35
N MET A 203 -9.73 15.09 -16.51
CA MET A 203 -9.26 14.65 -17.83
C MET A 203 -10.41 14.16 -18.71
N SER A 204 -10.26 14.34 -20.03
CA SER A 204 -11.14 13.69 -21.03
C SER A 204 -11.03 12.16 -20.96
N ILE A 205 -12.03 11.46 -21.48
CA ILE A 205 -12.07 9.98 -21.48
C ILE A 205 -10.78 9.39 -22.10
N LEU A 206 -10.36 9.92 -23.26
CA LEU A 206 -9.14 9.47 -23.94
C LEU A 206 -7.88 9.67 -23.07
N ASN A 207 -7.74 10.83 -22.43
CA ASN A 207 -6.57 11.11 -21.59
C ASN A 207 -6.59 10.27 -20.30
N LYS A 208 -7.77 10.00 -19.74
CA LYS A 208 -7.93 9.05 -18.62
C LYS A 208 -7.46 7.65 -19.01
N GLN A 209 -7.84 7.14 -20.19
CA GLN A 209 -7.40 5.82 -20.65
C GLN A 209 -5.87 5.76 -20.83
N LYS A 210 -5.27 6.76 -21.48
CA LYS A 210 -3.80 6.86 -21.62
C LYS A 210 -3.10 6.88 -20.26
N MET A 211 -3.61 7.70 -19.32
CA MET A 211 -3.07 7.79 -17.98
C MET A 211 -3.23 6.48 -17.20
N ALA A 212 -4.38 5.81 -17.30
CA ALA A 212 -4.60 4.51 -16.67
C ALA A 212 -3.56 3.49 -17.14
N SER A 213 -3.31 3.38 -18.45
CA SER A 213 -2.28 2.47 -18.99
C SER A 213 -0.88 2.81 -18.45
N LYS A 214 -0.52 4.09 -18.39
CA LYS A 214 0.79 4.53 -17.85
C LYS A 214 0.93 4.24 -16.35
N ILE A 215 -0.13 4.37 -15.56
CA ILE A 215 -0.09 4.03 -14.12
C ILE A 215 -0.07 2.51 -13.93
N MET A 216 -0.81 1.74 -14.74
CA MET A 216 -0.75 0.27 -14.70
C MET A 216 0.65 -0.25 -15.06
N SER A 217 1.32 0.35 -16.04
CA SER A 217 2.73 0.05 -16.36
C SER A 217 3.66 0.31 -15.18
N ASP A 218 3.51 1.45 -14.49
CA ASP A 218 4.28 1.71 -13.27
C ASP A 218 3.97 0.67 -12.18
N ILE A 219 2.70 0.29 -12.01
CA ILE A 219 2.26 -0.68 -10.99
C ILE A 219 2.95 -2.03 -11.17
N VAL A 220 3.01 -2.57 -12.40
CA VAL A 220 3.65 -3.86 -12.66
C VAL A 220 5.17 -3.80 -12.46
N GLU A 221 5.77 -2.61 -12.62
CA GLU A 221 7.18 -2.34 -12.31
C GLU A 221 7.43 -1.94 -10.84
N PHE A 222 6.42 -2.03 -9.96
CA PHE A 222 6.48 -1.61 -8.56
C PHE A 222 6.87 -0.13 -8.37
N LYS A 223 6.48 0.74 -9.30
CA LYS A 223 6.73 2.19 -9.26
C LYS A 223 5.47 2.97 -8.90
N THR A 224 5.61 4.06 -8.17
CA THR A 224 4.51 4.99 -7.90
C THR A 224 4.98 6.41 -7.55
N GLN A 225 4.03 7.29 -7.29
CA GLN A 225 4.22 8.66 -6.84
C GLN A 225 3.39 8.87 -5.56
N PHE A 226 3.96 9.57 -4.59
CA PHE A 226 3.29 10.00 -3.37
C PHE A 226 2.43 11.24 -3.65
N CYS A 227 1.15 11.16 -3.29
CA CYS A 227 0.12 12.12 -3.69
C CYS A 227 -0.75 12.63 -2.53
N MET A 228 -0.42 12.26 -1.28
CA MET A 228 -1.27 12.55 -0.13
C MET A 228 -1.37 14.06 0.15
N LEU A 229 -2.49 14.65 -0.26
CA LEU A 229 -2.83 16.05 0.01
C LEU A 229 -3.57 16.18 1.34
N ASP A 230 -3.23 17.21 2.12
CA ASP A 230 -4.07 17.70 3.21
C ASP A 230 -4.34 19.19 3.00
N ASN A 231 -5.53 19.48 2.46
CA ASN A 231 -5.98 20.83 2.16
C ASN A 231 -6.43 21.61 3.41
N ARG A 232 -6.60 20.94 4.56
CA ARG A 232 -6.98 21.60 5.82
C ARG A 232 -5.75 22.08 6.57
N ASN A 233 -4.68 21.31 6.48
CA ASN A 233 -3.37 21.71 6.94
C ASN A 233 -2.83 22.86 6.08
N LYS A 234 -2.59 24.04 6.67
CA LYS A 234 -2.00 25.20 5.97
C LYS A 234 -0.48 25.29 6.09
N PHE A 235 0.15 24.47 6.93
CA PHE A 235 1.58 24.48 7.19
C PHE A 235 2.40 24.08 5.96
N MET A 236 3.59 24.65 5.81
CA MET A 236 4.42 24.38 4.64
C MET A 236 4.99 22.97 4.67
N SER A 237 5.39 22.51 5.85
CA SER A 237 5.96 21.18 6.08
C SER A 237 4.96 20.14 6.61
N GLY A 238 3.73 20.54 6.89
CA GLY A 238 2.70 19.70 7.49
C GLY A 238 2.64 19.82 9.02
N ASP A 239 1.66 19.16 9.62
CA ASP A 239 1.52 18.99 11.07
C ASP A 239 2.01 17.59 11.45
N HIS A 240 1.98 17.29 12.75
CA HIS A 240 2.39 15.99 13.28
C HIS A 240 1.60 14.83 12.65
N GLU A 241 0.27 14.95 12.58
CA GLU A 241 -0.62 13.87 12.13
C GLU A 241 -0.47 13.59 10.62
N TYR A 242 -0.34 14.63 9.80
CA TYR A 242 -0.04 14.53 8.38
C TYR A 242 1.28 13.79 8.17
N ASN A 243 2.35 14.24 8.84
CA ASN A 243 3.68 13.68 8.68
C ASN A 243 3.80 12.25 9.20
N ARG A 244 3.09 11.93 10.30
CA ARG A 244 2.92 10.56 10.79
C ARG A 244 2.26 9.67 9.74
N LYS A 245 1.16 10.11 9.13
CA LYS A 245 0.49 9.35 8.06
C LYS A 245 1.38 9.21 6.84
N ALA A 246 2.09 10.25 6.43
CA ALA A 246 2.95 10.25 5.26
C ALA A 246 4.06 9.20 5.39
N ILE A 247 4.83 9.24 6.49
CA ILE A 247 5.89 8.26 6.75
C ILE A 247 5.33 6.84 6.84
N MET A 248 4.21 6.64 7.56
CA MET A 248 3.60 5.31 7.67
C MET A 248 3.25 4.73 6.29
N ARG A 249 2.67 5.52 5.39
CA ARG A 249 2.28 5.08 4.03
C ARG A 249 3.50 4.82 3.14
N ILE A 250 4.49 5.71 3.19
CA ILE A 250 5.75 5.58 2.45
C ILE A 250 6.50 4.31 2.92
N ASN A 251 6.65 4.12 4.23
CA ASN A 251 7.29 2.96 4.84
C ASN A 251 6.56 1.65 4.44
N LYS A 252 5.21 1.60 4.52
CA LYS A 252 4.41 0.43 4.09
C LYS A 252 4.71 0.01 2.64
N MET A 253 5.00 0.96 1.74
CA MET A 253 5.29 0.69 0.33
C MET A 253 6.75 0.28 0.09
N LEU A 254 7.70 1.01 0.71
CA LEU A 254 9.14 0.83 0.49
C LEU A 254 9.69 -0.51 1.02
N PHE A 255 9.04 -1.12 2.00
CA PHE A 255 9.51 -2.33 2.69
C PHE A 255 8.55 -3.53 2.55
N LYS A 256 7.77 -3.56 1.46
CA LYS A 256 7.03 -4.76 1.04
C LYS A 256 7.97 -5.88 0.59
N THR A 257 7.44 -7.10 0.49
CA THR A 257 8.13 -8.26 -0.09
C THR A 257 8.71 -7.95 -1.47
N PHE A 258 7.93 -7.25 -2.30
CA PHE A 258 8.38 -6.62 -3.53
C PHE A 258 8.47 -5.10 -3.25
N PRO A 259 9.68 -4.56 -3.03
CA PRO A 259 9.86 -3.17 -2.65
C PRO A 259 9.37 -2.22 -3.74
N TRP A 260 8.55 -1.25 -3.37
CA TRP A 260 8.11 -0.21 -4.29
C TRP A 260 9.15 0.90 -4.42
N GLN A 261 9.26 1.49 -5.60
CA GLN A 261 9.96 2.74 -5.84
C GLN A 261 8.96 3.90 -5.84
N ILE A 262 9.12 4.85 -4.93
CA ILE A 262 8.35 6.10 -4.92
C ILE A 262 9.22 7.19 -5.55
N THR A 263 8.81 7.66 -6.73
CA THR A 263 9.68 8.40 -7.65
C THR A 263 9.78 9.90 -7.36
N ASN A 264 8.90 10.44 -6.51
CA ASN A 264 8.83 11.87 -6.18
C ASN A 264 9.10 12.17 -4.70
N LEU A 265 9.81 11.29 -3.99
CA LEU A 265 10.21 11.54 -2.60
C LEU A 265 11.14 12.77 -2.50
N PRO A 266 11.20 13.43 -1.33
CA PRO A 266 12.04 14.61 -1.11
C PRO A 266 13.54 14.27 -0.97
N PHE A 267 13.92 13.03 -1.26
CA PHE A 267 15.27 12.49 -1.20
C PHE A 267 15.43 11.39 -2.25
N ALA A 268 16.67 11.13 -2.66
CA ALA A 268 16.96 10.03 -3.58
C ALA A 268 17.11 8.72 -2.81
N MET A 269 16.66 7.64 -3.42
CA MET A 269 16.86 6.28 -2.94
C MET A 269 17.51 5.45 -4.04
N HIS A 270 18.57 4.73 -3.69
CA HIS A 270 19.27 3.85 -4.63
C HIS A 270 20.10 2.81 -3.89
N ASP A 271 20.54 1.79 -4.61
CA ASP A 271 21.49 0.82 -4.09
C ASP A 271 22.89 1.42 -4.08
N PHE A 272 23.60 1.25 -2.97
CA PHE A 272 24.96 1.71 -2.79
C PHE A 272 25.86 1.09 -3.87
N LYS A 273 26.31 1.94 -4.78
CA LYS A 273 27.40 1.63 -5.70
C LYS A 273 28.65 2.29 -5.12
N LYS A 274 29.76 1.56 -5.07
CA LYS A 274 31.06 2.00 -4.53
C LYS A 274 31.71 3.13 -5.34
N ILE A 275 30.91 3.98 -5.98
CA ILE A 275 31.32 4.93 -7.01
C ILE A 275 31.32 6.34 -6.38
N MET A 276 32.54 6.81 -6.09
CA MET A 276 33.00 8.19 -5.91
C MET A 276 32.67 8.97 -4.62
N ASN A 277 33.74 9.34 -3.90
CA ASN A 277 33.95 10.49 -3.00
C ASN A 277 32.95 10.82 -1.87
N ILE A 278 31.98 9.96 -1.58
CA ILE A 278 31.08 10.12 -0.43
C ILE A 278 31.61 9.29 0.75
N GLU A 279 31.44 9.79 1.98
CA GLU A 279 31.74 9.03 3.19
C GLU A 279 31.08 7.64 3.10
N ASN A 280 31.90 6.59 3.19
CA ASN A 280 31.45 5.20 3.07
C ASN A 280 30.68 4.71 4.31
N THR A 281 30.17 5.60 5.14
CA THR A 281 29.55 5.33 6.44
C THR A 281 28.20 6.01 6.56
N CYS A 282 27.23 5.31 7.13
CA CYS A 282 25.91 5.88 7.38
C CYS A 282 25.98 6.98 8.44
N CYS A 283 25.42 8.16 8.14
CA CYS A 283 25.36 9.31 9.06
C CYS A 283 24.51 9.09 10.33
N ILE A 284 23.97 7.89 10.57
CA ILE A 284 23.08 7.57 11.70
C ILE A 284 23.63 6.42 12.54
N CYS A 285 23.92 5.25 11.94
CA CYS A 285 24.47 4.11 12.68
C CYS A 285 26.00 4.08 12.70
N MET A 286 26.67 4.94 11.91
CA MET A 286 28.12 4.99 11.74
C MET A 286 28.74 3.72 11.11
N ASP A 287 27.93 2.75 10.70
CA ASP A 287 28.41 1.55 10.01
C ASP A 287 28.78 1.85 8.56
N LYS A 288 29.74 1.08 8.04
CA LYS A 288 30.13 1.15 6.62
C LYS A 288 29.04 0.58 5.72
N PHE A 289 28.80 1.25 4.59
CA PHE A 289 27.92 0.72 3.55
C PHE A 289 28.53 -0.53 2.90
N LYS A 290 27.69 -1.54 2.70
CA LYS A 290 28.00 -2.74 1.94
C LYS A 290 27.48 -2.60 0.51
N LYS A 291 28.04 -3.41 -0.39
CA LYS A 291 27.57 -3.48 -1.77
C LYS A 291 26.08 -3.86 -1.77
N ASN A 292 25.28 -3.11 -2.51
CA ASN A 292 23.81 -3.26 -2.61
C ASN A 292 23.03 -2.89 -1.34
N ASP A 293 23.64 -2.20 -0.36
CA ASP A 293 22.87 -1.58 0.71
C ASP A 293 21.96 -0.51 0.10
N ARG A 294 20.66 -0.53 0.42
CA ARG A 294 19.75 0.53 -0.03
C ARG A 294 20.00 1.80 0.81
N CYS A 295 20.33 2.89 0.12
CA CYS A 295 20.72 4.15 0.71
C CYS A 295 19.72 5.25 0.38
N VAL A 296 19.67 6.24 1.27
CA VAL A 296 18.93 7.48 1.13
C VAL A 296 19.92 8.63 1.09
N GLU A 297 19.82 9.46 0.06
CA GLU A 297 20.57 10.70 -0.09
C GLU A 297 19.63 11.90 0.00
N ILE A 298 19.89 12.78 0.97
CA ILE A 298 19.12 14.00 1.19
C ILE A 298 19.97 15.17 0.71
N TYR A 299 19.45 15.98 -0.20
CA TYR A 299 20.17 17.12 -0.78
C TYR A 299 19.73 18.44 -0.15
N ILE A 300 20.68 19.37 -0.03
CA ILE A 300 20.38 20.76 0.30
C ILE A 300 19.94 21.48 -0.97
N ASP A 301 18.80 22.16 -0.89
CA ASP A 301 18.36 23.09 -1.91
C ASP A 301 19.02 24.45 -1.65
N ASN A 302 20.25 24.63 -2.14
CA ASN A 302 20.91 25.93 -2.10
C ASN A 302 20.43 26.75 -3.30
N SER A 303 19.48 27.66 -3.06
CA SER A 303 18.84 28.51 -4.08
C SER A 303 19.79 29.35 -4.94
N THR A 304 21.09 29.40 -4.60
CA THR A 304 22.12 30.19 -5.28
C THR A 304 23.09 29.38 -6.14
N LYS A 305 23.02 28.04 -6.13
CA LYS A 305 23.90 27.18 -6.94
C LYS A 305 23.07 26.17 -7.72
N THR A 306 23.38 25.97 -9.00
CA THR A 306 22.73 24.98 -9.89
C THR A 306 22.99 23.53 -9.45
N GLU A 307 23.94 23.29 -8.56
CA GLU A 307 24.31 21.97 -8.07
C GLU A 307 23.68 21.67 -6.70
N LYS A 308 22.88 20.60 -6.64
CA LYS A 308 22.36 20.02 -5.41
C LYS A 308 23.50 19.38 -4.63
N VAL A 309 23.79 19.86 -3.42
CA VAL A 309 24.82 19.28 -2.55
C VAL A 309 24.20 18.18 -1.70
N CYS A 310 24.74 16.96 -1.77
CA CYS A 310 24.32 15.86 -0.91
C CYS A 310 24.71 16.18 0.54
N SER A 311 23.75 16.13 1.44
CA SER A 311 23.91 16.57 2.83
C SER A 311 23.98 15.43 3.83
N CYS A 312 23.33 14.31 3.56
CA CYS A 312 23.40 13.12 4.41
C CYS A 312 23.21 11.91 3.53
N VAL A 313 24.00 10.89 3.79
CA VAL A 313 23.81 9.54 3.25
C VAL A 313 23.60 8.58 4.40
N ALA A 314 22.48 7.88 4.37
CA ALA A 314 22.12 6.91 5.40
C ALA A 314 21.54 5.64 4.79
N HIS A 315 21.62 4.53 5.51
CA HIS A 315 20.79 3.37 5.19
C HIS A 315 19.32 3.78 5.25
N ASP A 316 18.53 3.28 4.32
CA ASP A 316 17.09 3.55 4.28
C ASP A 316 16.39 3.20 5.61
N LYS A 317 16.68 2.04 6.19
CA LYS A 317 16.13 1.61 7.49
C LYS A 317 16.54 2.56 8.62
N CYS A 318 17.75 3.08 8.57
CA CYS A 318 18.26 4.01 9.58
C CYS A 318 17.53 5.35 9.51
N ILE A 319 17.33 5.92 8.32
CA ILE A 319 16.67 7.22 8.19
C ILE A 319 15.18 7.13 8.55
N PHE A 320 14.48 6.05 8.19
CA PHE A 320 13.09 5.87 8.58
C PHE A 320 12.94 5.68 10.09
N LYS A 321 13.81 4.89 10.73
CA LYS A 321 13.85 4.78 12.20
C LYS A 321 14.16 6.12 12.88
N TYR A 322 14.98 6.96 12.25
CA TYR A 322 15.28 8.30 12.73
C TYR A 322 14.07 9.25 12.63
N PHE A 323 13.30 9.17 11.54
CA PHE A 323 12.03 9.90 11.43
C PHE A 323 11.00 9.42 12.46
N ASP A 324 10.88 8.12 12.69
CA ASP A 324 9.96 7.58 13.71
C ASP A 324 10.30 8.14 15.11
N LYS A 325 11.59 8.20 15.47
CA LYS A 325 12.04 8.81 16.73
C LYS A 325 11.72 10.31 16.84
N GLN A 326 11.76 11.07 15.75
CA GLN A 326 11.37 12.48 15.75
C GLN A 326 9.87 12.64 16.04
N LEU A 327 9.02 11.78 15.45
CA LEU A 327 7.58 11.79 15.74
C LEU A 327 7.29 11.45 17.21
N GLU A 328 7.96 10.44 17.77
CA GLU A 328 7.82 10.06 19.17
C GLU A 328 8.27 11.18 20.12
N SER A 329 9.41 11.81 19.83
CA SER A 329 9.95 12.90 20.65
C SER A 329 9.05 14.13 20.64
N ALA A 330 8.41 14.43 19.49
CA ALA A 330 7.46 15.53 19.40
C ALA A 330 6.21 15.29 20.26
N LYS A 331 5.72 14.05 20.36
CA LYS A 331 4.57 13.72 21.24
C LYS A 331 4.86 13.94 22.72
N ASN A 332 6.07 13.59 23.17
CA ASN A 332 6.43 13.66 24.59
C ASN A 332 6.64 15.10 25.09
N ASN A 333 6.82 16.07 24.19
CA ASN A 333 6.93 17.48 24.54
C ASN A 333 5.55 18.17 24.63
N ASP A 334 4.47 17.54 24.12
CA ASP A 334 3.12 18.10 24.02
C ASP A 334 2.22 17.80 25.22
N GLU A 335 2.67 17.04 26.24
CA GLU A 335 1.86 16.79 27.45
C GLU A 335 1.57 18.05 28.29
N THR A 336 2.13 19.22 27.92
CA THR A 336 1.90 20.50 28.61
C THR A 336 1.11 21.55 27.82
N VAL A 337 0.65 21.31 26.58
CA VAL A 337 -0.10 22.32 25.81
C VAL A 337 -1.30 21.71 25.09
N PHE A 338 -2.49 22.10 25.54
CA PHE A 338 -3.77 21.89 24.85
C PHE A 338 -3.80 22.66 23.51
N ASP A 339 -3.35 22.04 22.41
CA ASP A 339 -3.88 22.16 21.03
C ASP A 339 -2.83 21.62 20.05
N SER A 340 -2.98 20.40 19.53
CA SER A 340 -2.05 19.81 18.55
C SER A 340 -2.27 20.39 17.14
N MET A 341 -1.97 21.67 16.97
CA MET A 341 -2.07 22.44 15.73
C MET A 341 -0.71 23.01 15.29
N ASP A 342 0.41 22.51 15.83
CA ASP A 342 1.72 23.06 15.49
C ASP A 342 2.35 22.47 14.22
N GLU A 343 3.10 23.31 13.51
CA GLU A 343 3.91 22.90 12.37
C GLU A 343 4.97 21.90 12.84
N PHE A 344 4.99 20.72 12.22
CA PHE A 344 5.99 19.70 12.47
C PHE A 344 6.72 19.42 11.16
N GLU A 345 8.04 19.37 11.22
CA GLU A 345 8.85 19.07 10.05
C GLU A 345 9.91 18.03 10.38
N PHE A 346 10.07 17.07 9.47
CA PHE A 346 11.20 16.16 9.57
C PHE A 346 12.47 16.87 9.21
N ARG A 347 13.53 16.58 9.97
CA ARG A 347 14.87 17.02 9.64
C ARG A 347 15.77 15.80 9.47
N CYS A 348 16.74 15.88 8.58
CA CYS A 348 17.81 14.87 8.52
C CYS A 348 18.82 15.09 9.67
N PRO A 349 19.78 14.18 9.90
CA PRO A 349 20.84 14.38 10.90
C PRO A 349 21.63 15.69 10.72
N MET A 350 21.82 16.15 9.48
CA MET A 350 22.42 17.47 9.16
C MET A 350 21.42 18.63 9.23
N ARG A 351 20.26 18.42 9.85
CA ARG A 351 19.18 19.40 10.10
C ARG A 351 18.45 19.95 8.87
N ASN A 352 18.67 19.40 7.68
CA ASN A 352 17.91 19.79 6.48
C ASN A 352 16.48 19.29 6.53
N VAL A 353 15.55 20.16 6.12
CA VAL A 353 14.11 19.90 6.14
C VAL A 353 13.74 18.88 5.06
N VAL A 354 13.01 17.85 5.49
CA VAL A 354 12.45 16.80 4.64
C VAL A 354 10.94 17.01 4.57
N ASN A 355 10.47 17.57 3.45
CA ASN A 355 9.09 18.02 3.32
C ASN A 355 8.31 17.14 2.33
N PHE A 356 7.51 16.22 2.85
CA PHE A 356 6.65 15.33 2.05
C PHE A 356 5.46 16.06 1.40
N LYS A 357 5.03 17.20 1.95
CA LYS A 357 3.93 17.99 1.42
C LYS A 357 4.27 18.63 0.08
N LYS A 358 5.53 19.06 -0.11
CA LYS A 358 6.04 19.53 -1.41
C LYS A 358 5.89 18.46 -2.50
N CYS A 359 6.15 17.20 -2.17
CA CYS A 359 6.00 16.07 -3.10
C CYS A 359 4.53 15.90 -3.54
N ALA A 360 3.61 15.96 -2.58
CA ALA A 360 2.18 15.86 -2.86
C ALA A 360 1.68 17.03 -3.73
N ASN A 361 2.11 18.26 -3.43
CA ASN A 361 1.74 19.45 -4.20
C ASN A 361 2.24 19.41 -5.66
N ALA A 362 3.41 18.79 -5.90
CA ALA A 362 3.96 18.61 -7.24
C ALA A 362 3.22 17.57 -8.10
N THR A 363 2.35 16.74 -7.49
CA THR A 363 1.63 15.64 -8.16
C THR A 363 0.89 16.10 -9.43
N SER A 364 0.26 17.28 -9.41
CA SER A 364 -0.48 17.78 -10.56
C SER A 364 0.42 18.01 -11.78
N ASN A 365 1.65 18.50 -11.57
CA ASN A 365 2.62 18.70 -12.63
C ASN A 365 3.16 17.35 -13.10
N LEU A 366 3.53 16.47 -12.17
CA LEU A 366 3.99 15.11 -12.48
C LEU A 366 3.00 14.32 -13.34
N ILE A 367 1.70 14.40 -13.04
CA ILE A 367 0.65 13.73 -13.81
C ILE A 367 0.56 14.32 -15.23
N ARG A 368 0.69 15.65 -15.39
CA ARG A 368 0.69 16.29 -16.71
C ARG A 368 1.92 15.90 -17.52
N ASP A 369 3.09 15.93 -16.91
CA ASP A 369 4.35 15.56 -17.54
C ASP A 369 4.33 14.09 -17.98
N LYS A 370 3.84 13.20 -17.11
CA LYS A 370 3.63 11.78 -17.41
C LYS A 370 2.64 11.59 -18.55
N LEU A 371 1.60 12.41 -18.69
CA LEU A 371 0.68 12.29 -19.83
C LEU A 371 1.40 12.63 -21.15
N ASN A 372 2.26 13.66 -21.13
CA ASN A 372 2.99 14.18 -22.28
C ASN A 372 4.26 13.41 -22.64
N SER A 373 4.77 12.55 -21.74
CA SER A 373 5.89 11.68 -22.04
C SER A 373 5.53 10.72 -23.19
N PRO A 374 6.48 10.36 -24.07
CA PRO A 374 6.25 9.35 -25.10
C PRO A 374 5.79 8.02 -24.53
#